data_AF-N4TCA3-F1
#
_entry.id   AF-N4TCA3-F1
#
_cell.length_a   1.000
_cell.length_b   1.000
_cell.length_c   1.000
_cell.angle_alpha   90.00
_cell.angle_beta   90.00
_cell.angle_gamma   90.00
#
_symmetry.space_group_name_H-M   'P 1'
#
loop_
_entity.id
_entity.type
_entity.pdbx_description
1 polymer ?
#
loop_
_entity_poly.entity_id
_entity_poly.type
_entity_poly.pdbx_seq_one_letter_code
_entity_poly.pdbx_strand_id
1 'polypeptide(L)'
;MHFELNLHTVFSLASRLEKEVQQLVFRTADDQEFRRQNEERMTKMMIEVQTVKAYMARMGHNHEPATRADIERLQQAMSDTTMEWNNQLEDARTKIDEISGRMINVSRHAGVRGNEPQTSPSLVGIETRAMRKAKTDIISSAHQQQTSPSSSTLESRINDAINSTKRWNREHKTTKMRENQFIISYLKKQGQRDPVLAKVLLQAIRERASNTKTRTSKAKKLPSLEETCRNTSWQDVIDSATEVLVVNKTQTLQFLKQA
;
A
#
# COMPACT_ATOMS: atom_id res chain seq x y z
N MET A 1 -4.89 63.05 -5.79
CA MET A 1 -5.23 61.85 -4.99
C MET A 1 -5.35 60.54 -5.77
N HIS A 2 -5.70 60.51 -7.06
CA HIS A 2 -5.82 59.23 -7.80
C HIS A 2 -4.48 58.54 -8.13
N PHE A 3 -3.40 59.30 -8.33
CA PHE A 3 -2.09 58.76 -8.71
C PHE A 3 -1.44 57.94 -7.60
N GLU A 4 -1.48 58.42 -6.36
CA GLU A 4 -0.94 57.72 -5.18
C GLU A 4 -1.72 56.44 -4.88
N LEU A 5 -3.05 56.48 -4.99
CA LEU A 5 -3.92 55.30 -4.88
C LEU A 5 -3.59 54.24 -5.95
N ASN A 6 -3.33 54.66 -7.19
CA ASN A 6 -2.91 53.77 -8.26
C ASN A 6 -1.52 53.17 -8.00
N LEU A 7 -0.58 53.96 -7.46
CA LEU A 7 0.78 53.51 -7.15
C LEU A 7 0.78 52.47 -6.01
N HIS A 8 -0.02 52.69 -4.97
CA HIS A 8 -0.24 51.71 -3.90
C HIS A 8 -0.91 50.42 -4.41
N THR A 9 -1.86 50.54 -5.33
CA THR A 9 -2.52 49.38 -5.95
C THR A 9 -1.54 48.58 -6.79
N VAL A 10 -0.73 49.24 -7.61
CA VAL A 10 0.32 48.61 -8.42
C VAL A 10 1.38 47.96 -7.54
N PHE A 11 1.81 48.62 -6.46
CA PHE A 11 2.76 48.05 -5.50
C PHE A 11 2.21 46.81 -4.79
N SER A 12 0.93 46.84 -4.40
CA SER A 12 0.25 45.69 -3.79
C SER A 12 0.17 44.50 -4.76
N LEU A 13 -0.17 44.77 -6.02
CA LEU A 13 -0.21 43.76 -7.08
C LEU A 13 1.18 43.17 -7.36
N ALA A 14 2.21 44.00 -7.44
CA ALA A 14 3.59 43.57 -7.65
C ALA A 14 4.09 42.70 -6.47
N SER A 15 3.81 43.11 -5.23
CA SER A 15 4.18 42.36 -4.03
C SER A 15 3.45 41.01 -3.92
N ARG A 16 2.20 40.94 -4.39
CA ARG A 16 1.44 39.69 -4.45
C ARG A 16 2.01 38.76 -5.52
N LEU A 17 2.30 39.30 -6.71
CA LEU A 17 2.88 38.55 -7.81
C LEU A 17 4.25 37.98 -7.45
N GLU A 18 5.10 38.75 -6.78
CA GLU A 18 6.40 38.29 -6.28
C GLU A 18 6.27 37.08 -5.37
N LYS A 19 5.33 37.11 -4.41
CA LYS A 19 5.06 35.97 -3.51
C LYS A 19 4.55 34.74 -4.25
N GLU A 20 3.68 34.93 -5.24
CA GLU A 20 3.17 33.83 -6.08
C GLU A 20 4.29 33.20 -6.91
N VAL A 21 5.19 34.00 -7.48
CA VAL A 21 6.36 33.52 -8.23
C VAL A 21 7.35 32.79 -7.31
N GLN A 22 7.63 33.32 -6.11
CA GLN A 22 8.48 32.63 -5.13
C GLN A 22 7.87 31.29 -4.71
N GLN A 23 6.56 31.23 -4.51
CA GLN A 23 5.87 29.99 -4.19
C GLN A 23 5.88 28.99 -5.35
N LEU A 24 5.77 29.47 -6.59
CA LEU A 24 5.87 28.64 -7.78
C LEU A 24 7.29 28.09 -7.95
N VAL A 25 8.32 28.92 -7.78
CA VAL A 25 9.73 28.51 -7.80
C VAL A 25 9.99 27.48 -6.70
N PHE A 26 9.49 27.70 -5.48
CA PHE A 26 9.61 26.72 -4.40
C PHE A 26 8.93 25.38 -4.72
N ARG A 27 7.73 25.41 -5.32
CA ARG A 27 7.00 24.21 -5.74
C ARG A 27 7.64 23.50 -6.94
N THR A 28 8.39 24.21 -7.79
CA THR A 28 8.99 23.66 -9.02
C THR A 28 10.48 23.33 -8.90
N ALA A 29 11.18 23.93 -7.93
CA ALA A 29 12.56 23.62 -7.59
C ALA A 29 12.72 22.17 -7.10
N ASP A 30 11.68 21.61 -6.49
CA ASP A 30 11.73 20.31 -5.79
C ASP A 30 11.20 19.11 -6.59
N ASP A 31 10.91 19.25 -7.89
CA ASP A 31 10.65 18.05 -8.71
C ASP A 31 11.95 17.29 -9.08
N GLN A 32 13.07 17.65 -8.45
CA GLN A 32 14.34 16.94 -8.53
C GLN A 32 14.23 15.50 -8.01
N GLU A 33 13.43 15.26 -6.97
CA GLU A 33 13.25 13.92 -6.42
C GLU A 33 12.42 13.04 -7.35
N PHE A 34 11.38 13.58 -8.00
CA PHE A 34 10.65 12.86 -9.04
C PHE A 34 11.55 12.53 -10.23
N ARG A 35 12.36 13.49 -10.69
CA ARG A 35 13.33 13.25 -11.76
C ARG A 35 14.31 12.15 -11.37
N ARG A 36 14.89 12.21 -10.17
CA ARG A 36 15.80 11.20 -9.64
C ARG A 36 15.16 9.80 -9.63
N GLN A 37 13.93 9.69 -9.10
CA GLN A 37 13.20 8.42 -9.06
C GLN A 37 12.86 7.90 -10.47
N ASN A 38 12.49 8.79 -11.39
CA ASN A 38 12.17 8.40 -12.76
C ASN A 38 13.43 7.98 -13.55
N GLU A 39 14.55 8.67 -13.36
CA GLU A 39 15.85 8.33 -13.95
C GLU A 39 16.37 6.98 -13.42
N GLU A 40 16.23 6.72 -12.12
CA GLU A 40 16.55 5.43 -11.50
C GLU A 40 15.71 4.30 -12.10
N ARG A 41 14.40 4.53 -12.25
CA ARG A 41 13.50 3.56 -12.90
C ARG A 41 13.87 3.30 -14.36
N MET A 42 14.19 4.34 -15.11
CA MET A 42 14.58 4.23 -16.53
C MET A 42 15.87 3.43 -16.68
N THR A 43 16.85 3.69 -15.81
CA THR A 43 18.13 2.98 -15.79
C THR A 43 17.92 1.48 -15.51
N LYS A 44 17.10 1.15 -14.50
CA LYS A 44 16.78 -0.24 -14.18
C LYS A 44 16.11 -0.96 -15.36
N MET A 45 15.12 -0.34 -15.98
CA MET A 45 14.42 -0.90 -17.15
C MET A 45 15.38 -1.13 -18.33
N MET A 46 16.31 -0.20 -18.57
CA MET A 46 17.30 -0.35 -19.63
C MET A 46 18.22 -1.57 -19.40
N ILE A 47 18.68 -1.77 -18.16
CA ILE A 47 19.50 -2.93 -17.78
C ILE A 47 18.71 -4.22 -18.00
N GLU A 48 17.43 -4.27 -17.58
CA GLU A 48 16.57 -5.44 -17.78
C GLU A 48 16.40 -5.76 -19.27
N VAL A 49 16.08 -4.75 -20.11
CA VAL A 49 15.95 -4.92 -21.56
C VAL A 49 17.25 -5.42 -22.19
N GLN A 50 18.40 -4.86 -21.81
CA GLN A 50 19.69 -5.31 -22.31
C GLN A 50 20.01 -6.73 -21.87
N THR A 51 19.68 -7.10 -20.63
CA THR A 51 19.87 -8.45 -20.10
C THR A 51 19.01 -9.47 -20.85
N VAL A 52 17.73 -9.16 -21.07
CA VAL A 52 16.82 -10.00 -21.87
C VAL A 52 17.32 -10.12 -23.30
N LYS A 53 17.76 -9.02 -23.92
CA LYS A 53 18.33 -9.03 -25.27
C LYS A 53 19.59 -9.89 -25.36
N ALA A 54 20.49 -9.80 -24.39
CA ALA A 54 21.68 -10.63 -24.32
C ALA A 54 21.33 -12.11 -24.13
N TYR A 55 20.35 -12.41 -23.27
CA TYR A 55 19.84 -13.76 -23.06
C TYR A 55 19.21 -14.33 -24.34
N MET A 56 18.35 -13.57 -25.02
CA MET A 56 17.74 -13.97 -26.29
C MET A 56 18.78 -14.15 -27.40
N ALA A 57 19.79 -13.29 -27.48
CA ALA A 57 20.90 -13.44 -28.41
C ALA A 57 21.69 -14.72 -28.14
N ARG A 58 21.93 -15.07 -26.86
CA ARG A 58 22.56 -16.34 -26.46
C ARG A 58 21.70 -17.55 -26.78
N MET A 59 20.38 -17.43 -26.71
CA MET A 59 19.44 -18.48 -27.11
C MET A 59 19.24 -18.55 -28.64
N GLY A 60 19.77 -17.59 -29.39
CA GLY A 60 19.64 -17.51 -30.84
C GLY A 60 20.39 -18.62 -31.56
N HIS A 61 19.64 -19.38 -32.37
CA HIS A 61 20.04 -20.32 -33.43
C HIS A 61 20.33 -21.80 -33.15
N ASN A 62 20.46 -22.29 -31.92
CA ASN A 62 20.79 -23.72 -31.70
C ASN A 62 20.09 -24.39 -30.52
N HIS A 63 18.92 -23.92 -30.09
CA HIS A 63 18.23 -24.59 -28.99
C HIS A 63 17.34 -25.73 -29.51
N GLU A 64 17.82 -26.96 -29.32
CA GLU A 64 16.97 -28.14 -29.38
C GLU A 64 15.86 -27.98 -28.31
N PRO A 65 14.59 -28.26 -28.63
CA PRO A 65 13.51 -28.10 -27.67
C PRO A 65 13.79 -28.94 -26.42
N ALA A 66 13.65 -28.32 -25.23
CA ALA A 66 13.94 -28.98 -23.96
C ALA A 66 13.16 -30.31 -23.86
N THR A 67 13.88 -31.41 -23.68
CA THR A 67 13.25 -32.72 -23.57
C THR A 67 12.61 -32.85 -22.19
N ARG A 68 11.55 -33.65 -22.07
CA ARG A 68 10.91 -33.96 -20.78
C ARG A 68 11.91 -34.41 -19.70
N ALA A 69 12.94 -35.16 -20.09
CA ALA A 69 14.02 -35.59 -19.20
C ALA A 69 14.89 -34.43 -18.68
N ASP A 70 15.07 -33.37 -19.46
CA ASP A 70 15.82 -32.18 -19.04
C ASP A 70 14.98 -31.34 -18.06
N ILE A 71 13.66 -31.28 -18.27
CA ILE A 71 12.72 -30.63 -17.36
C ILE A 71 12.69 -31.36 -16.01
N GLU A 72 12.61 -32.70 -16.03
CA GLU A 72 12.61 -33.53 -14.81
C GLU A 72 13.96 -33.41 -14.07
N ARG A 73 15.10 -33.41 -14.79
CA ARG A 73 16.43 -33.16 -14.18
C ARG A 73 16.52 -31.77 -13.55
N LEU A 74 15.99 -30.73 -14.19
CA LEU A 74 15.99 -29.37 -13.67
C LEU A 74 15.10 -29.24 -12.42
N GLN A 75 13.93 -29.88 -12.43
CA GLN A 75 13.03 -29.92 -11.27
C GLN A 75 13.68 -30.63 -10.08
N GLN A 76 14.36 -31.76 -10.32
CA GLN A 76 15.07 -32.47 -9.27
C GLN A 76 16.21 -31.62 -8.69
N ALA A 77 17.04 -31.02 -9.54
CA ALA A 77 18.12 -30.14 -9.10
C ALA A 77 17.59 -28.91 -8.30
N MET A 78 16.44 -28.38 -8.68
CA MET A 78 15.77 -27.29 -7.95
C MET A 78 15.25 -27.76 -6.59
N SER A 79 14.72 -28.98 -6.52
CA SER A 79 14.27 -29.56 -5.25
C SER A 79 15.45 -29.83 -4.32
N ASP A 80 16.56 -30.35 -4.85
CA ASP A 80 17.77 -30.67 -4.10
C ASP A 80 18.43 -29.38 -3.55
N THR A 81 18.54 -28.34 -4.38
CA THR A 81 19.06 -27.02 -3.94
C THR A 81 18.15 -26.34 -2.92
N THR A 82 16.82 -26.49 -3.05
CA THR A 82 15.87 -25.99 -2.05
C THR A 82 16.03 -26.71 -0.72
N MET A 83 16.23 -28.03 -0.74
CA MET A 83 16.51 -28.82 0.46
C MET A 83 17.83 -28.43 1.11
N GLU A 84 18.89 -28.24 0.31
CA GLU A 84 20.18 -27.79 0.80
C GLU A 84 20.08 -26.40 1.45
N TRP A 85 19.39 -25.46 0.81
CA TRP A 85 19.18 -24.13 1.36
C TRP A 85 18.36 -24.14 2.66
N ASN A 86 17.32 -24.97 2.73
CA ASN A 86 16.52 -25.13 3.94
C ASN A 86 17.36 -25.72 5.08
N ASN A 87 18.22 -26.69 4.79
CA ASN A 87 19.15 -27.25 5.77
C ASN A 87 20.17 -26.22 6.25
N GLN A 88 20.72 -25.40 5.34
CA GLN A 88 21.63 -24.31 5.70
C GLN A 88 20.92 -23.24 6.56
N LEU A 89 19.64 -22.96 6.30
CA LEU A 89 18.85 -22.00 7.07
C LEU A 89 18.55 -22.51 8.48
N GLU A 90 18.21 -23.80 8.62
CA GLU A 90 18.00 -24.42 9.94
C GLU A 90 19.32 -24.52 10.72
N ASP A 91 20.44 -24.84 10.07
CA ASP A 91 21.78 -24.77 10.70
C ASP A 91 22.14 -23.34 11.14
N ALA A 92 21.86 -22.32 10.32
CA ALA A 92 22.05 -20.93 10.71
C ALA A 92 21.14 -20.54 11.90
N ARG A 93 19.88 -21.00 11.90
CA ARG A 93 18.93 -20.74 12.98
C ARG A 93 19.37 -21.37 14.29
N THR A 94 19.80 -22.62 14.28
CA THR A 94 20.31 -23.32 15.47
C THR A 94 21.56 -22.64 16.02
N LYS A 95 22.48 -22.17 15.17
CA LYS A 95 23.64 -21.38 15.58
C LYS A 95 23.23 -20.04 16.22
N ILE A 96 22.23 -19.35 15.67
CA ILE A 96 21.68 -18.12 16.25
C ILE A 96 21.05 -18.39 17.62
N ASP A 97 20.28 -19.47 17.77
CA ASP A 97 19.67 -19.87 19.03
C ASP A 97 20.73 -20.25 20.08
N GLU A 98 21.82 -20.92 19.68
CA GLU A 98 22.95 -21.23 20.58
C GLU A 98 23.66 -19.96 21.06
N ILE A 99 23.91 -18.99 20.16
CA ILE A 99 24.51 -17.70 20.50
C ILE A 99 23.58 -16.93 21.45
N SER A 100 22.28 -16.91 21.18
CA SER A 100 21.26 -16.28 22.03
C SER A 100 21.23 -16.93 23.42
N GLY A 101 21.26 -18.27 23.49
CA GLY A 101 21.32 -19.02 24.75
C GLY A 101 22.60 -18.76 25.55
N ARG A 102 23.76 -18.69 24.89
CA ARG A 102 25.04 -18.32 25.53
C ARG A 102 25.00 -16.89 26.05
N MET A 103 24.39 -15.95 25.33
CA MET A 103 24.23 -14.56 25.77
C MET A 103 23.33 -14.45 27.01
N ILE A 104 22.23 -15.22 27.07
CA ILE A 104 21.35 -15.29 28.25
C ILE A 104 22.09 -15.88 29.46
N ASN A 105 22.94 -16.89 29.25
CA ASN A 105 23.73 -17.52 30.33
C ASN A 105 24.86 -16.61 30.83
N VAL A 106 25.52 -15.85 29.94
CA VAL A 106 26.51 -14.82 30.34
C VAL A 106 25.83 -13.70 31.12
N SER A 107 24.62 -13.29 30.72
CA SER A 107 23.84 -12.28 31.44
C SER A 107 23.35 -12.76 32.82
N ARG A 108 23.21 -14.09 33.03
CA ARG A 108 22.86 -14.69 34.33
C ARG A 108 24.07 -14.88 35.27
N HIS A 109 25.29 -14.92 34.75
CA HIS A 109 26.51 -15.02 35.56
C HIS A 109 27.12 -13.68 35.98
N ALA A 110 26.57 -12.55 35.51
CA ALA A 110 27.08 -11.21 35.79
C ALA A 110 26.23 -10.36 36.76
N GLY A 111 25.35 -10.96 37.59
CA GLY A 111 24.45 -10.17 38.43
C GLY A 111 23.98 -10.81 39.72
N VAL A 112 24.83 -10.80 40.76
CA VAL A 112 24.40 -10.87 42.16
C VAL A 112 25.05 -9.72 42.93
N ARG A 113 24.31 -8.60 43.10
CA ARG A 113 24.24 -7.81 44.34
C ARG A 113 23.39 -6.54 44.17
N GLY A 114 22.49 -6.30 45.13
CA GLY A 114 22.15 -4.95 45.60
C GLY A 114 20.67 -4.57 45.55
N ASN A 115 20.03 -4.50 46.72
CA ASN A 115 18.66 -4.03 46.96
C ASN A 115 18.54 -2.48 46.90
N GLU A 116 17.40 -2.01 46.34
CA GLU A 116 16.54 -0.83 46.71
C GLU A 116 17.12 0.61 46.85
N PRO A 117 16.29 1.69 46.95
CA PRO A 117 15.30 2.25 46.01
C PRO A 117 15.44 3.80 45.82
N GLN A 118 14.50 4.43 45.09
CA GLN A 118 14.32 5.89 44.79
C GLN A 118 15.24 6.45 43.69
N THR A 119 14.81 7.27 42.72
CA THR A 119 13.97 8.49 42.79
C THR A 119 13.48 8.86 41.38
N SER A 120 12.23 9.31 41.22
CA SER A 120 11.71 9.96 40.00
C SER A 120 12.43 11.30 39.74
N PRO A 121 12.56 11.76 38.47
CA PRO A 121 11.55 12.68 37.97
C PRO A 121 11.23 12.58 36.45
N SER A 122 9.98 12.88 36.13
CA SER A 122 9.48 13.59 34.93
C SER A 122 10.12 13.28 33.57
N LEU A 123 9.44 12.48 32.75
CA LEU A 123 9.76 12.32 31.33
C LEU A 123 8.85 13.25 30.50
N VAL A 124 9.39 14.43 30.22
CA VAL A 124 8.92 15.36 29.18
C VAL A 124 8.96 14.62 27.85
N GLY A 125 7.86 14.69 27.10
CA GLY A 125 7.63 13.96 25.86
C GLY A 125 8.73 14.17 24.83
N ILE A 126 9.41 13.09 24.48
CA ILE A 126 10.28 13.01 23.30
C ILE A 126 9.37 12.64 22.11
N GLU A 127 8.82 13.67 21.48
CA GLU A 127 8.12 13.55 20.21
C GLU A 127 9.10 13.09 19.12
N THR A 128 8.91 11.87 18.64
CA THR A 128 9.69 11.32 17.53
C THR A 128 9.19 11.92 16.21
N ARG A 129 10.14 12.21 15.32
CA ARG A 129 10.05 12.84 13.99
C ARG A 129 8.96 12.30 13.03
N ALA A 130 8.29 11.21 13.38
CA ALA A 130 7.20 10.59 12.62
C ALA A 130 5.83 11.30 12.77
N MET A 131 5.60 12.11 13.81
CA MET A 131 4.29 12.78 14.02
C MET A 131 4.12 14.13 13.32
N ARG A 132 5.17 14.73 12.73
CA ARG A 132 5.06 16.05 12.05
C ARG A 132 4.57 16.00 10.59
N LYS A 133 4.45 14.81 9.98
CA LYS A 133 3.97 14.67 8.59
C LYS A 133 2.46 14.52 8.44
N ALA A 134 1.69 14.56 9.53
CA ALA A 134 0.23 14.42 9.48
C ALA A 134 -0.53 15.77 9.55
N LYS A 135 0.15 16.92 9.50
CA LYS A 135 -0.49 18.25 9.61
C LYS A 135 -0.15 19.24 8.48
N THR A 136 0.30 18.73 7.33
CA THR A 136 0.56 19.53 6.12
C THR A 136 -0.19 19.05 4.87
N ASP A 137 -0.98 17.98 4.98
CA ASP A 137 -1.77 17.43 3.85
C ASP A 137 -3.19 18.02 3.74
N ILE A 138 -3.51 19.10 4.47
CA ILE A 138 -4.84 19.72 4.42
C ILE A 138 -4.89 20.99 3.54
N ILE A 139 -3.76 21.53 3.03
CA ILE A 139 -3.75 22.85 2.34
C ILE A 139 -3.03 22.85 0.97
N SER A 140 -2.81 21.71 0.32
CA SER A 140 -2.09 21.69 -0.99
C SER A 140 -2.85 21.10 -2.18
N SER A 141 -4.11 20.70 -2.03
CA SER A 141 -4.92 20.22 -3.16
C SER A 141 -5.76 21.34 -3.78
N ALA A 142 -5.09 22.38 -4.27
CA ALA A 142 -5.72 23.39 -5.11
C ALA A 142 -4.69 23.89 -6.13
N HIS A 143 -4.46 23.11 -7.18
CA HIS A 143 -4.25 23.52 -8.58
C HIS A 143 -3.63 22.37 -9.38
N GLN A 144 -4.07 22.22 -10.64
CA GLN A 144 -3.81 21.18 -11.66
C GLN A 144 -4.81 20.01 -11.61
N GLN A 145 -5.59 19.71 -12.64
CA GLN A 145 -5.62 20.07 -14.06
C GLN A 145 -7.07 20.08 -14.54
N GLN A 146 -7.38 21.00 -15.46
CA GLN A 146 -8.61 20.98 -16.26
C GLN A 146 -8.68 19.67 -17.05
N THR A 147 -9.43 18.71 -16.52
CA THR A 147 -10.12 17.69 -17.29
C THR A 147 -11.55 17.68 -16.82
N SER A 148 -12.47 17.58 -17.77
CA SER A 148 -13.93 17.68 -17.64
C SER A 148 -14.47 17.27 -16.25
N PRO A 149 -15.26 18.13 -15.56
CA PRO A 149 -15.42 18.13 -14.10
C PRO A 149 -16.15 16.92 -13.49
N SER A 150 -16.62 15.96 -14.29
CA SER A 150 -17.34 14.78 -13.80
C SER A 150 -16.55 13.47 -13.87
N SER A 151 -15.49 13.36 -14.67
CA SER A 151 -14.71 12.11 -14.77
C SER A 151 -13.52 12.09 -13.81
N SER A 152 -12.83 13.22 -13.66
CA SER A 152 -11.67 13.36 -12.77
C SER A 152 -12.03 13.14 -11.30
N THR A 153 -13.24 13.57 -10.90
CA THR A 153 -13.77 13.39 -9.55
C THR A 153 -14.11 11.93 -9.25
N LEU A 154 -14.68 11.20 -10.20
CA LEU A 154 -15.01 9.77 -10.04
C LEU A 154 -13.76 8.88 -10.04
N GLU A 155 -12.78 9.18 -10.89
CA GLU A 155 -11.50 8.48 -10.87
C GLU A 155 -10.74 8.73 -9.55
N SER A 156 -10.79 9.96 -9.03
CA SER A 156 -10.25 10.27 -7.71
C SER A 156 -10.92 9.45 -6.60
N ARG A 157 -12.25 9.26 -6.64
CA ARG A 157 -12.98 8.42 -5.66
C ARG A 157 -12.52 6.97 -5.68
N ILE A 158 -12.29 6.40 -6.86
CA ILE A 158 -11.77 5.02 -7.00
C ILE A 158 -10.33 4.94 -6.47
N ASN A 159 -9.47 5.88 -6.85
CA ASN A 159 -8.08 5.92 -6.37
C ASN A 159 -8.01 6.06 -4.83
N ASP A 160 -8.88 6.88 -4.26
CA ASP A 160 -9.03 7.04 -2.82
C ASP A 160 -9.45 5.75 -2.12
N ALA A 161 -10.39 5.01 -2.71
CA ALA A 161 -10.79 3.70 -2.21
C ALA A 161 -9.64 2.70 -2.29
N ILE A 162 -8.89 2.65 -3.40
CA ILE A 162 -7.70 1.80 -3.55
C ILE A 162 -6.66 2.12 -2.46
N ASN A 163 -6.38 3.40 -2.24
CA ASN A 163 -5.42 3.84 -1.22
C ASN A 163 -5.91 3.51 0.19
N SER A 164 -7.22 3.66 0.45
CA SER A 164 -7.86 3.22 1.70
C SER A 164 -7.66 1.72 1.90
N THR A 165 -8.01 0.88 0.92
CA THR A 165 -7.86 -0.58 1.00
C THR A 165 -6.41 -0.99 1.22
N LYS A 166 -5.45 -0.34 0.54
CA LYS A 166 -4.00 -0.57 0.76
C LYS A 166 -3.59 -0.26 2.21
N ARG A 167 -4.07 0.86 2.76
CA ARG A 167 -3.80 1.25 4.16
C ARG A 167 -4.36 0.22 5.13
N TRP A 168 -5.63 -0.15 4.95
CA TRP A 168 -6.28 -1.19 5.75
C TRP A 168 -5.59 -2.54 5.62
N ASN A 169 -5.06 -2.90 4.45
CA ASN A 169 -4.31 -4.15 4.28
C ASN A 169 -3.00 -4.15 5.08
N ARG A 170 -2.32 -3.01 5.19
CA ARG A 170 -1.15 -2.89 6.07
C ARG A 170 -1.55 -3.03 7.54
N GLU A 171 -2.65 -2.40 7.94
CA GLU A 171 -3.19 -2.50 9.31
C GLU A 171 -3.61 -3.94 9.65
N HIS A 172 -4.19 -4.67 8.70
CA HIS A 172 -4.62 -6.07 8.87
C HIS A 172 -3.45 -7.00 9.20
N LYS A 173 -2.28 -6.77 8.62
CA LYS A 173 -1.08 -7.61 8.89
C LYS A 173 -0.56 -7.49 10.31
N THR A 174 -0.85 -6.38 10.98
CA THR A 174 -0.34 -6.06 12.32
C THR A 174 -1.40 -6.11 13.41
N THR A 175 -2.68 -6.17 13.03
CA THR A 175 -3.79 -6.16 13.98
C THR A 175 -3.95 -7.51 14.66
N LYS A 176 -4.39 -7.48 15.93
CA LYS A 176 -4.81 -8.67 16.69
C LYS A 176 -6.34 -8.81 16.72
N MET A 177 -7.06 -7.92 16.05
CA MET A 177 -8.53 -7.95 15.99
C MET A 177 -9.02 -9.16 15.19
N ARG A 178 -10.16 -9.72 15.58
CA ARG A 178 -10.81 -10.79 14.81
C ARG A 178 -11.16 -10.31 13.41
N GLU A 179 -10.92 -11.16 12.43
CA GLU A 179 -11.03 -10.84 11.00
C GLU A 179 -12.41 -10.28 10.62
N ASN A 180 -13.49 -10.90 11.10
CA ASN A 180 -14.85 -10.43 10.86
C ASN A 180 -15.11 -9.02 11.43
N GLN A 181 -14.55 -8.69 12.61
CA GLN A 181 -14.68 -7.36 13.21
C GLN A 181 -13.84 -6.32 12.46
N PHE A 182 -12.69 -6.73 11.93
CA PHE A 182 -11.86 -5.90 11.07
C PHE A 182 -12.57 -5.54 9.77
N ILE A 183 -13.18 -6.52 9.11
CA ILE A 183 -13.94 -6.31 7.87
C ILE A 183 -15.14 -5.38 8.10
N ILE A 184 -15.89 -5.57 9.19
CA ILE A 184 -17.01 -4.67 9.54
C ILE A 184 -16.51 -3.23 9.74
N SER A 185 -15.38 -3.06 10.43
CA SER A 185 -14.79 -1.74 10.68
C SER A 185 -14.35 -1.06 9.39
N TYR A 186 -13.71 -1.80 8.49
CA TYR A 186 -13.34 -1.35 7.15
C TYR A 186 -14.57 -0.90 6.35
N LEU A 187 -15.60 -1.75 6.24
CA LEU A 187 -16.80 -1.45 5.44
C LEU A 187 -17.60 -0.29 6.00
N LYS A 188 -17.69 -0.15 7.33
CA LYS A 188 -18.30 1.03 7.97
C LYS A 188 -17.54 2.31 7.62
N LYS A 189 -16.21 2.29 7.71
CA LYS A 189 -15.37 3.44 7.39
C LYS A 189 -15.40 3.78 5.90
N GLN A 190 -15.46 2.77 5.03
CA GLN A 190 -15.63 2.98 3.60
C GLN A 190 -17.02 3.56 3.28
N GLY A 191 -18.08 3.08 3.94
CA GLY A 191 -19.43 3.62 3.78
C GLY A 191 -19.60 5.05 4.29
N GLN A 192 -18.88 5.44 5.33
CA GLN A 192 -18.82 6.84 5.79
C GLN A 192 -18.16 7.77 4.75
N ARG A 193 -17.16 7.27 4.02
CA ARG A 193 -16.42 8.05 3.03
C ARG A 193 -17.12 8.09 1.68
N ASP A 194 -17.61 6.95 1.21
CA ASP A 194 -18.29 6.80 -0.08
C ASP A 194 -19.39 5.72 0.03
N PRO A 195 -20.64 6.14 0.32
CA PRO A 195 -21.76 5.21 0.52
C PRO A 195 -22.08 4.37 -0.73
N VAL A 196 -21.92 4.95 -1.92
CA VAL A 196 -22.25 4.28 -3.19
C VAL A 196 -21.19 3.22 -3.49
N LEU A 197 -19.91 3.58 -3.42
CA LEU A 197 -18.82 2.64 -3.67
C LEU A 197 -18.75 1.54 -2.62
N ALA A 198 -19.09 1.84 -1.36
CA ALA A 198 -19.19 0.84 -0.30
C ALA A 198 -20.29 -0.19 -0.58
N LYS A 199 -21.44 0.21 -1.17
CA LYS A 199 -22.49 -0.74 -1.59
C LYS A 199 -21.99 -1.67 -2.70
N VAL A 200 -21.29 -1.13 -3.70
CA VAL A 200 -20.71 -1.94 -4.80
C VAL A 200 -19.71 -2.96 -4.25
N LEU A 201 -18.80 -2.52 -3.37
CA LEU A 201 -17.83 -3.41 -2.72
C LEU A 201 -18.52 -4.49 -1.88
N LEU A 202 -19.52 -4.11 -1.07
CA LEU A 202 -20.27 -5.05 -0.25
C LEU A 202 -21.02 -6.07 -1.11
N GLN A 203 -21.55 -5.67 -2.26
CA GLN A 203 -22.20 -6.58 -3.19
C GLN A 203 -21.22 -7.59 -3.80
N ALA A 204 -20.06 -7.14 -4.28
CA ALA A 204 -19.01 -8.03 -4.80
C ALA A 204 -18.53 -9.03 -3.74
N ILE A 205 -18.34 -8.57 -2.50
CA ILE A 205 -17.98 -9.43 -1.36
C ILE A 205 -19.06 -10.49 -1.09
N ARG A 206 -20.34 -10.10 -1.16
CA ARG A 206 -21.46 -11.03 -0.98
C ARG A 206 -21.53 -12.08 -2.08
N GLU A 207 -21.36 -11.67 -3.32
CA GLU A 207 -21.36 -12.59 -4.48
C GLU A 207 -20.24 -13.63 -4.34
N ARG A 208 -19.03 -13.18 -3.96
CA ARG A 208 -17.89 -14.07 -3.68
C ARG A 208 -18.16 -15.01 -2.51
N ALA A 209 -18.63 -14.49 -1.38
CA ALA A 209 -18.95 -15.29 -0.19
C ALA A 209 -20.09 -16.31 -0.44
N SER A 210 -21.02 -15.99 -1.35
CA SER A 210 -22.12 -16.87 -1.73
C SER A 210 -21.66 -17.97 -2.69
N ASN A 211 -20.72 -17.68 -3.59
CA ASN A 211 -20.16 -18.67 -4.53
C ASN A 211 -19.31 -19.74 -3.83
N THR A 212 -18.70 -19.42 -2.69
CA THR A 212 -17.93 -20.36 -1.86
C THR A 212 -18.81 -21.40 -1.14
N LYS A 213 -20.12 -21.14 -0.96
CA LYS A 213 -21.07 -22.10 -0.41
C LYS A 213 -21.93 -22.67 -1.55
N THR A 214 -21.79 -23.97 -1.78
CA THR A 214 -22.64 -24.81 -2.63
C THR A 214 -24.10 -24.33 -2.69
N ARG A 215 -24.64 -24.24 -3.92
CA ARG A 215 -26.00 -23.86 -4.34
C ARG A 215 -27.15 -24.61 -3.62
N THR A 216 -27.29 -24.45 -2.31
CA THR A 216 -28.43 -25.00 -1.56
C THR A 216 -29.32 -23.88 -1.02
N SER A 217 -30.43 -23.72 -1.75
CA SER A 217 -31.74 -23.25 -1.29
C SER A 217 -32.00 -21.74 -1.12
N LYS A 218 -32.87 -21.29 -2.04
CA LYS A 218 -34.09 -20.50 -1.82
C LYS A 218 -33.97 -19.17 -1.08
N ALA A 219 -34.25 -18.11 -1.83
CA ALA A 219 -34.89 -16.85 -1.44
C ALA A 219 -34.86 -16.58 0.09
N LYS A 220 -33.72 -16.12 0.58
CA LYS A 220 -33.58 -15.59 1.94
C LYS A 220 -33.15 -14.14 1.85
N LYS A 221 -33.80 -13.34 2.70
CA LYS A 221 -33.51 -11.95 3.04
C LYS A 221 -32.02 -11.65 2.90
N LEU A 222 -31.65 -10.52 2.25
CA LEU A 222 -30.26 -10.11 2.08
C LEU A 222 -29.50 -10.27 3.42
N PRO A 223 -28.43 -11.08 3.48
CA PRO A 223 -27.73 -11.38 4.73
C PRO A 223 -27.23 -10.08 5.37
N SER A 224 -27.32 -10.01 6.70
CA SER A 224 -26.83 -8.84 7.43
C SER A 224 -25.33 -8.65 7.18
N LEU A 225 -24.83 -7.43 7.45
CA LEU A 225 -23.40 -7.15 7.31
C LEU A 225 -22.57 -8.12 8.17
N GLU A 226 -23.02 -8.39 9.39
CA GLU A 226 -22.39 -9.28 10.36
C GLU A 226 -22.43 -10.76 9.93
N GLU A 227 -23.48 -11.18 9.22
CA GLU A 227 -23.58 -12.53 8.66
C GLU A 227 -22.69 -12.71 7.43
N THR A 228 -22.60 -11.67 6.59
CA THR A 228 -21.68 -11.62 5.45
C THR A 228 -20.24 -11.72 5.96
N CYS A 229 -19.83 -10.81 6.86
CA CYS A 229 -18.46 -10.72 7.36
C CYS A 229 -18.03 -11.94 8.21
N ARG A 230 -18.97 -12.74 8.71
CA ARG A 230 -18.64 -14.00 9.43
C ARG A 230 -18.07 -15.08 8.51
N ASN A 231 -18.40 -15.05 7.23
CA ASN A 231 -18.01 -16.06 6.25
C ASN A 231 -17.07 -15.48 5.18
N THR A 232 -16.48 -14.31 5.45
CA THR A 232 -15.62 -13.59 4.52
C THR A 232 -14.25 -13.46 5.16
N SER A 233 -13.21 -13.89 4.46
CA SER A 233 -11.82 -13.62 4.84
C SER A 233 -11.41 -12.22 4.37
N TRP A 234 -10.38 -11.64 4.97
CA TRP A 234 -9.81 -10.39 4.48
C TRP A 234 -9.29 -10.53 3.04
N GLN A 235 -8.85 -11.72 2.65
CA GLN A 235 -8.45 -12.01 1.27
C GLN A 235 -9.63 -11.86 0.30
N ASP A 236 -10.82 -12.35 0.65
CA ASP A 236 -12.03 -12.17 -0.18
C ASP A 236 -12.37 -10.69 -0.38
N VAL A 237 -12.10 -9.85 0.63
CA VAL A 237 -12.27 -8.39 0.55
C VAL A 237 -11.24 -7.77 -0.41
N ILE A 238 -9.98 -8.19 -0.33
CA ILE A 238 -8.92 -7.73 -1.26
C ILE A 238 -9.27 -8.12 -2.69
N ASP A 239 -9.66 -9.37 -2.92
CA ASP A 239 -9.96 -9.88 -4.25
C ASP A 239 -11.17 -9.16 -4.84
N SER A 240 -12.23 -8.97 -4.05
CA SER A 240 -13.42 -8.22 -4.45
C SER A 240 -13.11 -6.74 -4.72
N ALA A 241 -12.25 -6.12 -3.91
CA ALA A 241 -11.81 -4.74 -4.14
C ALA A 241 -10.94 -4.62 -5.39
N THR A 242 -10.09 -5.60 -5.66
CA THR A 242 -9.25 -5.65 -6.87
C THR A 242 -10.13 -5.81 -8.11
N GLU A 243 -11.11 -6.70 -8.05
CA GLU A 243 -12.08 -6.92 -9.11
C GLU A 243 -12.88 -5.64 -9.42
N VAL A 244 -13.45 -4.99 -8.41
CA VAL A 244 -14.29 -3.79 -8.59
C VAL A 244 -13.50 -2.53 -8.94
N LEU A 245 -12.37 -2.29 -8.25
CA LEU A 245 -11.66 -1.00 -8.33
C LEU A 245 -10.55 -1.00 -9.39
N VAL A 246 -9.99 -2.16 -9.74
CA VAL A 246 -8.86 -2.27 -10.68
C VAL A 246 -9.29 -2.93 -11.98
N VAL A 247 -9.82 -4.15 -11.91
CA VAL A 247 -10.17 -4.94 -13.11
C VAL A 247 -11.38 -4.34 -13.82
N ASN A 248 -12.47 -4.09 -13.09
CA ASN A 248 -13.72 -3.56 -13.61
C ASN A 248 -13.83 -2.04 -13.45
N LYS A 249 -12.69 -1.31 -13.37
CA LYS A 249 -12.65 0.14 -13.11
C LYS A 249 -13.62 0.92 -14.00
N THR A 250 -13.64 0.63 -15.31
CA THR A 250 -14.50 1.33 -16.28
C THR A 250 -15.99 1.10 -16.03
N GLN A 251 -16.40 -0.11 -15.69
CA GLN A 251 -17.80 -0.44 -15.36
C GLN A 251 -18.21 0.20 -14.04
N THR A 252 -17.33 0.15 -13.03
CA THR A 252 -17.55 0.83 -11.75
C THR A 252 -17.70 2.35 -11.94
N LEU A 253 -16.88 2.98 -12.79
CA LEU A 253 -17.03 4.39 -13.15
C LEU A 253 -18.37 4.69 -13.82
N GLN A 254 -18.85 3.81 -14.72
CA GLN A 254 -20.16 3.97 -15.34
C GLN A 254 -21.29 3.86 -14.30
N PHE A 255 -21.20 2.90 -13.38
CA PHE A 255 -22.17 2.76 -12.30
C PHE A 255 -22.18 3.98 -11.37
N LEU A 256 -21.00 4.49 -11.01
CA LEU A 256 -20.87 5.70 -10.19
C LEU A 256 -21.33 6.98 -10.89
N LYS A 257 -21.45 6.99 -12.22
CA LYS A 257 -22.06 8.09 -12.99
C LYS A 257 -23.59 8.05 -12.96
N GLN A 258 -24.18 6.88 -12.74
CA GLN A 258 -25.63 6.65 -12.79
C GLN A 258 -26.29 6.64 -11.39
N ALA A 259 -25.49 6.56 -10.32
CA ALA A 259 -25.92 6.47 -8.93
C ALA A 259 -25.86 7.82 -8.21
#